data_AF-A0A955Z1G1-F1
#
_entry.id   AF-A0A955Z1G1-F1
#
_cell.length_a   1.000
_cell.length_b   1.000
_cell.length_c   1.000
_cell.angle_alpha   90.00
_cell.angle_beta   90.00
_cell.angle_gamma   90.00
#
_symmetry.space_group_name_H-M   'P 1'
#
loop_
_entity.id
_entity.type
_entity.pdbx_description
1 polymer ?
#
loop_
_entity_poly.entity_id
_entity_poly.type
_entity_poly.pdbx_seq_one_letter_code
_entity_poly.pdbx_strand_id
1 'polypeptide(L)'
;AVRVVRRGDDMVIDDVRTPSKAARAGLRKGDVLLSIAGERPLAPSQARAMLRGASGTRVTLRVKRGGVTRTVELAREEFPEWPED
;
A
#
# COMPACT_ATOMS: atom_id res chain seq x y z
N ALA A 1 4.21 -5.26 5.52
CA ALA A 1 2.76 -5.56 5.66
C ALA A 1 1.97 -5.61 4.34
N VAL A 2 2.32 -4.82 3.31
CA VAL A 2 1.59 -4.78 2.03
C VAL A 2 2.49 -5.23 0.89
N ARG A 3 1.97 -6.06 -0.02
CA ARG A 3 2.64 -6.42 -1.27
C ARG A 3 1.96 -5.71 -2.43
N VAL A 4 2.74 -4.98 -3.23
CA VAL A 4 2.28 -4.21 -4.39
C VAL A 4 2.90 -4.78 -5.65
N VAL A 5 2.08 -4.96 -6.69
CA VAL A 5 2.49 -5.46 -8.00
C VAL A 5 1.96 -4.54 -9.10
N ARG A 6 2.58 -4.63 -10.29
CA ARG A 6 2.06 -3.97 -11.49
C ARG A 6 1.15 -4.95 -12.24
N ARG A 7 -0.05 -4.52 -12.61
CA ARG A 7 -0.95 -5.26 -13.52
C ARG A 7 -1.37 -4.32 -14.64
N GLY A 8 -0.83 -4.50 -15.84
CA GLY A 8 -0.95 -3.50 -16.90
C GLY A 8 -0.37 -2.17 -16.45
N ASP A 9 -1.17 -1.10 -16.50
CA ASP A 9 -0.78 0.25 -16.07
C ASP A 9 -1.17 0.59 -14.62
N ASP A 10 -1.81 -0.35 -13.93
CA ASP A 10 -2.25 -0.17 -12.56
C ASP A 10 -1.25 -0.72 -11.54
N MET A 11 -1.03 0.06 -10.48
CA MET A 11 -0.39 -0.44 -9.25
C MET A 11 -1.46 -1.08 -8.37
N VAL A 12 -1.31 -2.37 -8.06
CA VAL A 12 -2.34 -3.13 -7.35
C VAL A 12 -1.77 -3.69 -6.06
N ILE A 13 -2.55 -3.56 -4.98
CA ILE A 13 -2.29 -4.29 -3.74
C ILE A 13 -2.61 -5.76 -3.98
N ASP A 14 -1.58 -6.59 -4.07
CA ASP A 14 -1.73 -8.02 -4.30
C ASP A 14 -1.98 -8.79 -3.02
N ASP A 15 -1.43 -8.30 -1.90
CA ASP A 15 -1.64 -8.88 -0.60
C ASP A 15 -1.53 -7.86 0.54
N VAL A 16 -2.29 -8.11 1.61
CA VAL A 16 -2.25 -7.36 2.86
C VAL A 16 -2.18 -8.37 4.00
N ARG A 17 -1.03 -8.41 4.70
CA ARG A 17 -0.86 -9.32 5.83
C ARG A 17 -1.84 -8.99 6.95
N THR A 18 -2.34 -10.01 7.62
CA THR A 18 -3.21 -9.87 8.79
C THR A 18 -2.59 -10.64 9.96
N PRO A 19 -2.53 -10.08 11.18
CA PRO A 19 -2.91 -8.73 11.57
C PRO A 19 -1.81 -7.70 11.23
N SER A 20 -2.13 -6.65 10.47
CA SER A 20 -1.22 -5.51 10.20
C SER A 20 -1.92 -4.16 10.36
N LYS A 21 -1.14 -3.08 10.49
CA LYS A 21 -1.70 -1.71 10.47
C LYS A 21 -2.37 -1.40 9.13
N ALA A 22 -1.87 -1.97 8.03
CA ALA A 22 -2.48 -1.87 6.72
C ALA A 22 -3.88 -2.49 6.65
N ALA A 23 -4.05 -3.70 7.18
CA ALA A 23 -5.35 -4.35 7.27
C ALA A 23 -6.31 -3.55 8.15
N ARG A 24 -5.84 -3.05 9.31
CA ARG A 24 -6.63 -2.22 10.23
C ARG A 24 -7.01 -0.87 9.64
N ALA A 25 -6.17 -0.28 8.79
CA ALA A 25 -6.48 0.93 8.03
C ALA A 25 -7.50 0.68 6.90
N GLY A 26 -7.89 -0.58 6.65
CA GLY A 26 -8.92 -0.94 5.69
C GLY A 26 -8.40 -1.14 4.26
N LEU A 27 -7.08 -1.24 4.06
CA LEU A 27 -6.51 -1.70 2.78
C LEU A 27 -6.88 -3.17 2.53
N ARG A 28 -7.09 -3.52 1.27
CA ARG A 28 -7.47 -4.87 0.87
C ARG A 28 -6.75 -5.28 -0.41
N LYS A 29 -6.59 -6.59 -0.60
CA LYS A 29 -6.20 -7.18 -1.88
C LYS A 29 -7.16 -6.70 -2.98
N GLY A 30 -6.61 -6.35 -4.13
CA GLY A 30 -7.34 -5.83 -5.29
C GLY A 30 -7.55 -4.31 -5.28
N ASP A 31 -7.13 -3.60 -4.23
CA ASP A 31 -7.09 -2.14 -4.27
C ASP A 31 -6.11 -1.68 -5.35
N VAL A 32 -6.58 -0.79 -6.23
CA VAL A 32 -5.71 -0.10 -7.18
C VAL A 32 -5.16 1.14 -6.48
N LEU A 33 -3.86 1.18 -6.30
CA LEU A 33 -3.15 2.29 -5.68
C LEU A 33 -3.00 3.45 -6.69
N LEU A 34 -3.68 4.55 -6.40
CA LEU A 34 -3.66 5.75 -7.23
C LEU A 34 -2.53 6.70 -6.83
N SER A 35 -2.34 6.90 -5.52
CA SER A 35 -1.24 7.71 -5.00
C SER A 35 -0.85 7.35 -3.57
N ILE A 36 0.41 7.64 -3.24
CA ILE A 36 0.99 7.58 -1.89
C ILE A 36 1.54 8.97 -1.59
N ALA A 37 1.15 9.57 -0.46
CA ALA A 37 1.56 10.94 -0.09
C ALA A 37 1.28 12.00 -1.18
N GLY A 38 0.24 11.78 -2.00
CA GLY A 38 -0.11 12.68 -3.11
C GLY A 38 0.57 12.36 -4.44
N GLU A 39 1.58 11.50 -4.46
CA GLU A 39 2.36 11.15 -5.65
C GLU A 39 1.93 9.79 -6.23
N ARG A 40 1.86 9.68 -7.57
CA ARG A 40 1.54 8.42 -8.25
C ARG A 40 2.81 7.57 -8.42
N PRO A 41 2.89 6.37 -7.82
CA PRO A 41 4.02 5.48 -8.07
C PRO A 41 3.99 4.94 -9.50
N LEU A 42 5.15 4.92 -10.15
CA LEU A 42 5.33 4.43 -11.52
C LEU A 42 5.83 2.98 -11.57
N ALA A 43 6.39 2.49 -10.46
CA ALA A 43 6.90 1.13 -10.33
C ALA A 43 6.56 0.50 -8.97
N PRO A 44 6.42 -0.83 -8.87
CA PRO A 44 6.19 -1.51 -7.59
C PRO A 44 7.29 -1.29 -6.55
N SER A 45 8.55 -1.12 -6.98
CA SER A 45 9.68 -0.79 -6.09
C SER A 45 9.55 0.61 -5.50
N GLN A 46 9.16 1.59 -6.33
CA GLN A 46 8.87 2.95 -5.88
C GLN A 46 7.69 2.98 -4.90
N ALA A 47 6.59 2.28 -5.21
CA ALA A 47 5.45 2.18 -4.29
C ALA A 47 5.88 1.63 -2.92
N ARG A 48 6.69 0.57 -2.92
CA ARG A 48 7.27 0.00 -1.69
C ARG A 48 8.13 1.01 -0.94
N ALA A 49 8.98 1.77 -1.64
CA ALA A 49 9.83 2.78 -1.03
C ALA A 49 9.01 3.92 -0.40
N MET A 50 7.94 4.38 -1.04
CA MET A 50 7.06 5.44 -0.53
C MET A 50 6.21 4.98 0.66
N LEU A 51 5.82 3.69 0.69
CA LEU A 51 5.13 3.09 1.83
C LEU A 51 6.07 2.90 3.03
N ARG A 52 7.36 2.66 2.79
CA ARG A 52 8.39 2.64 3.84
C ARG A 52 8.53 4.02 4.49
N GLY A 53 8.99 4.02 5.73
CA GLY A 53 9.23 5.21 6.54
C GLY A 53 9.32 4.83 8.02
N ALA A 54 9.70 5.79 8.86
CA ALA A 54 9.89 5.55 10.28
C ALA A 54 8.61 5.00 10.94
N SER A 55 8.77 3.99 11.78
CA SER A 55 7.66 3.42 12.54
C SER A 55 6.95 4.51 13.34
N GLY A 56 5.62 4.49 13.35
CA GLY A 56 4.81 5.50 14.04
C GLY A 56 4.46 6.74 13.20
N THR A 57 5.14 6.98 12.07
CA THR A 57 4.69 8.00 11.10
C THR A 57 3.47 7.53 10.33
N ARG A 58 2.76 8.46 9.70
CA ARG A 58 1.57 8.17 8.89
C ARG A 58 1.77 8.59 7.44
N VAL A 59 1.11 7.89 6.52
CA VAL A 59 1.09 8.22 5.10
C VAL A 59 -0.32 8.10 4.56
N THR A 60 -0.75 9.09 3.77
CA THR A 60 -2.06 9.09 3.13
C THR A 60 -1.97 8.37 1.79
N LEU A 61 -2.89 7.44 1.56
CA LEU A 61 -3.02 6.67 0.33
C LEU A 61 -4.34 7.01 -0.35
N ARG A 62 -4.35 7.13 -1.67
CA ARG A 62 -5.58 7.05 -2.46
C ARG A 62 -5.62 5.71 -3.16
N VAL A 63 -6.70 4.97 -2.96
CA VAL A 63 -6.94 3.68 -3.61
C VAL A 63 -8.28 3.69 -4.33
N LYS A 64 -8.41 2.92 -5.41
CA LYS A 64 -9.67 2.65 -6.09
C LYS A 64 -10.08 1.21 -5.82
N ARG A 65 -11.31 1.02 -5.33
CA ARG A 65 -11.91 -0.30 -5.04
C ARG A 65 -13.32 -0.35 -5.61
N GLY A 66 -13.57 -1.27 -6.54
CA GLY A 66 -14.89 -1.42 -7.17
C GLY A 66 -15.37 -0.12 -7.84
N GLY A 67 -14.48 0.60 -8.51
CA GLY A 67 -14.81 1.88 -9.17
C GLY A 67 -14.73 3.11 -8.26
N VAL A 68 -14.85 2.95 -6.95
CA VAL A 68 -14.89 4.06 -5.99
C VAL A 68 -13.50 4.38 -5.46
N THR A 69 -13.14 5.67 -5.46
CA THR A 69 -11.89 6.13 -4.83
C THR A 69 -12.08 6.30 -3.33
N ARG A 70 -11.10 5.84 -2.56
CA ARG A 70 -11.04 5.91 -1.10
C ARG A 70 -9.71 6.50 -0.67
N THR A 71 -9.76 7.32 0.36
CA THR A 71 -8.56 7.81 1.05
C THR A 71 -8.34 6.95 2.29
N VAL A 72 -7.11 6.46 2.46
CA VAL A 72 -6.72 5.60 3.58
C VAL A 72 -5.50 6.21 4.25
N GLU A 73 -5.60 6.45 5.55
CA GLU A 73 -4.46 6.90 6.36
C GLU A 73 -3.78 5.67 6.95
N LEU A 74 -2.56 5.40 6.48
CA LEU A 74 -1.79 4.25 6.89
C LEU A 74 -0.74 4.67 7.93
N ALA A 75 -0.85 4.13 9.14
CA ALA A 75 0.24 4.19 10.10
C ALA A 75 1.35 3.22 9.65
N ARG A 76 2.56 3.75 9.47
CA ARG A 76 3.73 2.96 9.12
C ARG A 76 4.16 2.11 10.31
N GLU A 77 4.58 0.90 10.01
CA GLU A 77 5.14 -0.07 10.94
C GLU A 77 6.45 -0.57 10.35
N GLU A 78 7.44 -0.75 11.22
CA GLU A 78 8.55 -1.63 10.88
C GLU A 78 7.96 -3.01 10.65
N PHE A 79 8.05 -3.44 9.40
CA PHE A 79 7.77 -4.81 9.04
C PHE A 79 9.09 -5.35 8.49
N PRO A 80 9.63 -6.45 9.04
CA PRO A 80 10.77 -7.09 8.43
C PRO A 80 10.45 -7.38 6.96
N GLU A 81 11.48 -7.38 6.11
CA GLU A 81 11.29 -7.72 4.71
C GLU A 81 10.53 -9.05 4.62
N TRP A 82 9.69 -9.14 3.60
CA TRP A 82 8.94 -10.37 3.37
C TRP A 82 9.95 -11.53 3.37
N PRO A 83 9.87 -12.51 4.29
CA PRO A 83 10.80 -13.63 4.26
C PRO A 83 10.67 -14.26 2.88
N GLU A 84 11.79 -14.43 2.18
CA GLU A 84 11.82 -15.21 0.95
C GLU A 84 11.43 -16.65 1.33
N ASP A 85 10.14 -16.97 1.26
CA ASP A 85 9.66 -18.35 1.16
C ASP A 85 9.81 -18.81 -0.30
#